data_AF-A0A7R8YN02-F1
#
_entry.id   AF-A0A7R8YN02-F1
#
_cell.length_a   1.000
_cell.length_b   1.000
_cell.length_c   1.000
_cell.angle_alpha   90.00
_cell.angle_beta   90.00
_cell.angle_gamma   90.00
#
_symmetry.space_group_name_H-M   'P 1'
#
loop_
_entity.id
_entity.type
_entity.pdbx_description
1 polymer ?
#
loop_
_entity_poly.entity_id
_entity_poly.type
_entity_poly.pdbx_seq_one_letter_code
_entity_poly.pdbx_strand_id
1 'polypeptide(L)'
;MKLLSCGLLLAIFVCRLDRAYFSDVCTKWGYACRNNRSLIYCSIQDSNWIETDILQCGLTFVCEEQNGICIPAYTVGNRFDCQGEGIFPDPYQCGTYYVCYFNDGRMNKILARCPKGKYYSVVTNTCSLEEYKLQPSCPRPFVCEYPGQIGVWPRNRNIYYICALYPDSRSPYLYPKVFRCLEDMQFNGTQCVDRPHRNRGLGSLLDVAV
;
A
#
# COMPACT_ATOMS: atom_id res chain seq x y z
N MET A 1 24.47 -20.06 14.47
CA MET A 1 25.70 -20.44 15.22
C MET A 1 26.68 -19.29 15.15
N LYS A 2 27.51 -19.06 16.18
CA LYS A 2 28.56 -18.03 16.14
C LYS A 2 29.84 -18.66 15.57
N LEU A 3 30.41 -18.09 14.51
CA LEU A 3 31.75 -18.45 14.04
C LEU A 3 32.77 -17.59 14.79
N LEU A 4 33.80 -18.23 15.35
CA LEU A 4 34.86 -17.58 16.11
C LEU A 4 36.13 -17.51 15.24
N SER A 5 36.38 -16.34 14.67
CA SER A 5 37.71 -16.00 14.15
C SER A 5 38.59 -15.60 15.33
N CYS A 6 39.63 -16.38 15.61
CA CYS A 6 40.53 -16.13 16.73
C CYS A 6 41.98 -16.28 16.27
N GLY A 7 42.76 -15.21 16.39
CA GLY A 7 44.13 -15.11 15.89
C GLY A 7 45.12 -14.76 16.99
N LEU A 8 46.37 -15.19 16.82
CA LEU A 8 47.41 -15.06 17.84
C LEU A 8 48.15 -13.72 17.69
N LEU A 9 47.88 -12.77 18.58
CA LEU A 9 48.62 -11.50 18.70
C LEU A 9 49.09 -11.34 20.15
N LEU A 10 50.42 -11.23 20.34
CA LEU A 10 51.07 -10.94 21.63
C LEU A 10 50.57 -11.82 22.81
N ALA A 11 50.51 -13.13 22.60
CA ALA A 11 50.18 -14.14 23.61
C ALA A 11 48.80 -13.98 24.31
N ILE A 12 47.90 -13.15 23.78
CA ILE A 12 46.52 -13.01 24.24
C ILE A 12 45.59 -13.61 23.18
N PHE A 13 44.71 -14.53 23.58
CA PHE A 13 43.63 -15.05 22.73
C PHE A 13 42.54 -13.98 22.57
N VAL A 14 42.76 -13.04 21.65
CA VAL A 14 41.78 -11.99 21.32
C VAL A 14 40.80 -12.53 20.26
N CYS A 15 39.76 -13.24 20.70
CA CYS A 15 38.64 -13.52 19.81
C CYS A 15 37.81 -12.23 19.67
N ARG A 16 37.83 -11.60 18.49
CA ARG A 16 36.85 -10.55 18.19
C ARG A 16 35.46 -11.17 18.19
N LEU A 17 34.53 -10.56 18.91
CA LEU A 17 33.13 -10.73 18.55
C LEU A 17 32.91 -9.96 17.25
N ASP A 18 32.93 -10.67 16.13
CA ASP A 18 32.42 -10.14 14.88
C ASP A 18 30.93 -9.86 15.08
N ARG A 19 30.64 -8.57 15.31
CA ARG A 19 29.30 -8.05 15.53
C ARG A 19 28.59 -8.08 14.19
N ALA A 20 27.86 -9.18 13.93
CA ALA A 20 27.06 -9.36 12.72
C ALA A 20 26.33 -8.05 12.39
N TYR A 21 26.63 -7.49 11.21
CA TYR A 21 26.21 -6.14 10.85
C TYR A 21 24.69 -6.14 10.61
N PHE A 22 23.96 -5.67 11.63
CA PHE A 22 22.53 -5.54 11.59
C PHE A 22 22.18 -4.21 10.93
N SER A 23 21.63 -4.24 9.72
CA SER A 23 21.13 -3.06 9.03
C SER A 23 19.70 -2.76 9.49
N ASP A 24 19.45 -1.52 9.91
CA ASP A 24 18.10 -1.04 10.25
C ASP A 24 17.21 -0.87 8.99
N VAL A 25 17.84 -0.79 7.82
CA VAL A 25 17.18 -0.65 6.52
C VAL A 25 16.85 -2.03 5.95
N CYS A 26 17.87 -2.86 5.76
CA CYS A 26 17.78 -4.17 5.13
C CYS A 26 17.25 -5.25 6.07
N THR A 27 15.95 -5.52 5.97
CA THR A 27 15.26 -6.57 6.71
C THR A 27 14.81 -7.74 5.82
N LYS A 28 14.98 -7.63 4.50
CA LYS A 28 14.65 -8.62 3.47
C LYS A 28 15.59 -8.45 2.27
N TRP A 29 15.78 -9.49 1.47
CA TRP A 29 16.47 -9.40 0.18
C TRP A 29 15.70 -8.50 -0.80
N GLY A 30 16.41 -7.83 -1.70
CA GLY A 30 15.83 -7.00 -2.76
C GLY A 30 15.99 -5.51 -2.51
N TYR A 31 15.19 -4.69 -3.19
CA TYR A 31 15.28 -3.23 -3.07
C TYR A 31 14.72 -2.71 -1.74
N ALA A 32 15.34 -1.64 -1.23
CA ALA A 32 14.89 -0.91 -0.04
C ALA A 32 15.23 0.58 -0.16
N CYS A 33 14.58 1.41 0.65
CA CYS A 33 14.88 2.84 0.74
C CYS A 33 15.73 3.12 1.98
N ARG A 34 16.94 3.67 1.81
CA ARG A 34 17.76 4.14 2.94
C ARG A 34 17.23 5.47 3.49
N ASN A 35 16.61 6.27 2.64
CA ASN A 35 15.89 7.51 2.96
C ASN A 35 14.88 7.79 1.84
N ASN A 36 14.15 8.92 1.91
CA ASN A 36 13.13 9.30 0.93
C ASN A 36 13.64 9.57 -0.51
N ARG A 37 14.94 9.44 -0.79
CA ARG A 37 15.55 9.58 -2.13
C ARG A 37 16.53 8.46 -2.50
N SER A 38 17.16 7.76 -1.56
CA SER A 38 18.17 6.73 -1.85
C SER A 38 17.54 5.35 -1.97
N LEU A 39 17.56 4.80 -3.19
CA LEU A 39 17.21 3.41 -3.48
C LEU A 39 18.45 2.52 -3.42
N ILE A 40 18.42 1.53 -2.54
CA ILE A 40 19.50 0.57 -2.33
C ILE A 40 19.03 -0.85 -2.64
N TYR A 41 19.98 -1.76 -2.85
CA TYR A 41 19.74 -3.20 -2.94
C TYR A 41 20.34 -3.89 -1.71
N CYS A 42 19.50 -4.66 -1.03
CA CYS A 42 19.84 -5.46 0.13
C CYS A 42 20.19 -6.89 -0.30
N SER A 43 21.43 -7.30 -0.04
CA SER A 43 21.91 -8.66 -0.22
C SER A 43 22.59 -9.17 1.06
N ILE A 44 22.79 -10.49 1.16
CA ILE A 44 23.58 -11.09 2.25
C ILE A 44 24.86 -11.67 1.67
N GLN A 45 25.99 -11.28 2.24
CA GLN A 45 27.30 -11.88 1.97
C GLN A 45 27.96 -12.23 3.31
N ASP A 46 28.51 -13.45 3.42
CA ASP A 46 29.19 -13.94 4.64
C ASP A 46 28.36 -13.76 5.92
N SER A 47 27.04 -14.02 5.83
CA SER A 47 26.03 -13.83 6.88
C SER A 47 25.81 -12.38 7.36
N ASN A 48 26.33 -11.38 6.66
CA ASN A 48 26.11 -9.95 6.94
C ASN A 48 25.23 -9.31 5.86
N TRP A 49 24.42 -8.32 6.24
CA TRP A 49 23.71 -7.49 5.27
C TRP A 49 24.68 -6.56 4.56
N ILE A 50 24.61 -6.55 3.23
CA ILE A 50 25.31 -5.62 2.36
C ILE A 50 24.28 -4.66 1.76
N GLU A 51 24.50 -3.37 1.97
CA GLU A 51 23.74 -2.29 1.34
C GLU A 51 24.48 -1.81 0.09
N THR A 52 23.97 -2.15 -1.10
CA THR A 52 24.51 -1.60 -2.36
C THR A 52 23.68 -0.40 -2.79
N ASP A 53 24.31 0.77 -2.92
CA ASP A 53 23.68 1.94 -3.56
C ASP A 53 23.40 1.66 -5.04
N ILE A 54 22.14 1.83 -5.46
CA ILE A 54 21.72 1.60 -6.85
C ILE A 54 21.45 2.92 -7.55
N LEU A 55 20.58 3.76 -6.98
CA LEU A 55 20.24 5.06 -7.56
C LEU A 55 19.66 6.02 -6.52
N GLN A 56 19.71 7.31 -6.85
CA GLN A 56 18.89 8.31 -6.20
C GLN A 56 17.62 8.53 -7.04
N CYS A 57 16.45 8.46 -6.42
CA CYS A 57 15.20 8.89 -7.03
C CYS A 57 15.35 10.33 -7.53
N GLY A 58 14.96 10.58 -8.77
CA GLY A 58 15.07 11.92 -9.38
C GLY A 58 14.27 12.98 -8.61
N LEU A 59 14.51 14.26 -8.89
CA LEU A 59 13.94 15.39 -8.13
C LEU A 59 12.41 15.39 -7.98
N THR A 60 11.71 14.73 -8.91
CA THR A 60 10.24 14.59 -8.95
C THR A 60 9.74 13.25 -8.39
N PHE A 61 10.60 12.42 -7.81
CA PHE A 61 10.31 11.10 -7.26
C PHE A 61 10.76 11.01 -5.79
N VAL A 62 10.13 10.11 -5.04
CA VAL A 62 10.48 9.76 -3.67
C VAL A 62 10.53 8.24 -3.51
N CYS A 63 11.40 7.77 -2.64
CA CYS A 63 11.56 6.35 -2.35
C CYS A 63 10.51 5.91 -1.32
N GLU A 64 9.68 4.92 -1.68
CA GLU A 64 8.64 4.34 -0.84
C GLU A 64 9.20 3.19 0.02
N GLU A 65 9.20 3.37 1.34
CA GLU A 65 9.95 2.53 2.29
C GLU A 65 9.46 1.08 2.46
N GLN A 66 8.21 0.76 2.11
CA GLN A 66 7.68 -0.60 2.27
C GLN A 66 8.08 -1.50 1.10
N ASN A 67 8.04 -0.93 -0.11
CA ASN A 67 8.22 -1.62 -1.37
C ASN A 67 9.62 -1.42 -1.96
N GLY A 68 10.38 -0.40 -1.56
CA GLY A 68 11.70 -0.13 -2.11
C GLY A 68 11.61 0.29 -3.57
N ILE A 69 10.79 1.30 -3.87
CA ILE A 69 10.55 1.80 -5.23
C ILE A 69 10.52 3.33 -5.26
N CYS A 70 10.99 3.94 -6.35
CA CYS A 70 10.80 5.37 -6.59
C CYS A 70 9.42 5.61 -7.20
N ILE A 71 8.51 6.26 -6.45
CA ILE A 71 7.20 6.72 -6.93
C ILE A 71 7.21 8.24 -7.13
N PRO A 72 6.38 8.81 -8.03
CA PRO A 72 6.35 10.25 -8.23
C PRO A 72 5.99 10.98 -6.93
N ALA A 73 6.68 12.06 -6.60
CA ALA A 73 6.53 12.80 -5.35
C ALA A 73 5.09 13.29 -5.09
N TYR A 74 4.28 13.48 -6.14
CA TYR A 74 2.88 13.85 -6.01
C TYR A 74 1.99 12.73 -5.44
N THR A 75 2.42 11.48 -5.50
CA THR A 75 1.66 10.33 -5.01
C THR A 75 1.71 10.14 -3.49
N VAL A 76 2.60 10.88 -2.80
CA VAL A 76 2.85 10.70 -1.37
C VAL A 76 2.26 11.85 -0.55
N GLY A 77 1.29 11.51 0.29
CA GLY A 77 0.76 12.37 1.36
C GLY A 77 -0.26 13.41 0.90
N ASN A 78 -1.38 13.50 1.64
CA ASN A 78 -2.41 14.54 1.58
C ASN A 78 -3.12 14.86 0.24
N ARG A 79 -2.71 14.30 -0.90
CA ARG A 79 -3.38 14.49 -2.21
C ARG A 79 -4.61 13.60 -2.44
N PHE A 80 -4.96 12.76 -1.47
CA PHE A 80 -6.19 11.96 -1.47
C PHE A 80 -7.36 12.77 -0.92
N ASP A 81 -8.44 12.94 -1.68
CA ASP A 81 -9.64 13.65 -1.21
C ASP A 81 -10.76 12.66 -0.88
N CYS A 82 -11.24 12.71 0.37
CA CYS A 82 -12.35 11.88 0.83
C CYS A 82 -13.65 12.27 0.13
N GLN A 83 -14.28 11.32 -0.57
CA GLN A 83 -15.56 11.50 -1.25
C GLN A 83 -16.77 11.16 -0.36
N GLY A 84 -16.51 10.62 0.84
CA GLY A 84 -17.48 10.19 1.85
C GLY A 84 -16.73 9.67 3.08
N GLU A 85 -17.47 9.29 4.12
CA GLU A 85 -16.89 8.70 5.32
C GLU A 85 -16.47 7.23 5.11
N GLY A 86 -15.58 6.73 5.98
CA GLY A 86 -15.09 5.35 5.97
C GLY A 86 -13.61 5.21 5.65
N ILE A 87 -13.14 3.97 5.48
CA ILE A 87 -11.71 3.64 5.33
C ILE A 87 -11.38 3.38 3.86
N PHE A 88 -10.47 4.13 3.25
CA PHE A 88 -10.15 4.05 1.83
C PHE A 88 -8.70 3.61 1.62
N PRO A 89 -8.41 2.68 0.68
CA PRO A 89 -7.04 2.34 0.33
C PRO A 89 -6.32 3.54 -0.33
N ASP A 90 -5.02 3.66 -0.09
CA ASP A 90 -4.19 4.58 -0.86
C ASP A 90 -3.94 4.00 -2.27
N PRO A 91 -4.21 4.73 -3.36
CA PRO A 91 -4.04 4.25 -4.74
C PRO A 91 -2.59 4.14 -5.21
N TYR A 92 -1.63 4.66 -4.45
CA TYR A 92 -0.23 4.67 -4.87
C TYR A 92 0.69 3.90 -3.91
N GLN A 93 0.27 3.72 -2.66
CA GLN A 93 1.04 3.08 -1.60
C GLN A 93 0.16 2.00 -0.94
N CYS A 94 0.27 0.73 -1.34
CA CYS A 94 -0.53 -0.36 -0.71
C CYS A 94 -0.23 -0.55 0.80
N GLY A 95 0.83 0.10 1.33
CA GLY A 95 1.15 0.19 2.74
C GLY A 95 0.34 1.21 3.55
N THR A 96 -0.45 2.07 2.90
CA THR A 96 -1.25 3.13 3.53
C THR A 96 -2.73 3.06 3.19
N TYR A 97 -3.51 3.70 4.05
CA TYR A 97 -4.94 3.89 3.88
C TYR A 97 -5.37 5.20 4.55
N TYR A 98 -6.51 5.73 4.13
CA TYR A 98 -7.09 6.95 4.66
C TYR A 98 -8.34 6.62 5.46
N VAL A 99 -8.44 7.13 6.69
CA VAL A 99 -9.69 7.12 7.46
C VAL A 99 -10.36 8.48 7.24
N CYS A 100 -11.47 8.47 6.51
CA CYS A 100 -12.30 9.63 6.21
C CYS A 100 -13.45 9.75 7.20
N TYR A 101 -13.67 10.95 7.72
CA TYR A 101 -14.73 11.23 8.70
C TYR A 101 -15.20 12.69 8.58
N PHE A 102 -16.48 12.92 8.84
CA PHE A 102 -17.07 14.24 8.84
C PHE A 102 -16.93 14.88 10.23
N ASN A 103 -16.36 16.08 10.29
CA ASN A 103 -16.27 16.85 11.52
C ASN A 103 -16.20 18.35 11.21
N ASP A 104 -16.76 19.19 12.09
CA ASP A 104 -16.80 20.65 11.95
C ASP A 104 -17.37 21.13 10.59
N GLY A 105 -18.41 20.47 10.10
CA GLY A 105 -19.08 20.82 8.84
C GLY A 105 -18.28 20.49 7.57
N ARG A 106 -17.16 19.76 7.68
CA ARG A 106 -16.31 19.38 6.54
C ARG A 106 -15.86 17.92 6.61
N MET A 107 -15.43 17.40 5.47
CA MET A 107 -14.79 16.09 5.40
C MET A 107 -13.31 16.20 5.78
N ASN A 108 -12.86 15.38 6.73
CA ASN A 108 -11.49 15.32 7.21
C ASN A 108 -10.88 13.93 6.93
N LYS A 109 -9.55 13.81 7.02
CA LYS A 109 -8.82 12.57 6.69
C LYS A 109 -7.63 12.34 7.62
N ILE A 110 -7.45 11.09 8.05
CA ILE A 110 -6.24 10.60 8.73
C ILE A 110 -5.52 9.65 7.78
N LEU A 111 -4.24 9.88 7.52
CA LEU A 111 -3.36 8.94 6.83
C LEU A 111 -2.83 7.91 7.84
N ALA A 112 -3.18 6.64 7.66
CA ALA A 112 -2.68 5.54 8.46
C ALA A 112 -1.66 4.70 7.67
N ARG A 113 -0.62 4.22 8.36
CA ARG A 113 0.41 3.33 7.83
C ARG A 113 0.30 1.95 8.46
N CYS A 114 0.36 0.91 7.63
CA CYS A 114 0.59 -0.44 8.11
C CYS A 114 2.04 -0.60 8.64
N PRO A 115 2.27 -1.53 9.60
CA PRO A 115 3.62 -1.87 10.07
C PRO A 115 4.53 -2.33 8.92
N LYS A 116 5.84 -2.05 9.01
CA LYS A 116 6.85 -2.39 7.97
C LYS A 116 6.68 -3.83 7.47
N GLY A 117 6.46 -3.98 6.15
CA GLY A 117 6.27 -5.27 5.48
C GLY A 117 4.83 -5.81 5.44
N LYS A 118 3.85 -5.15 6.08
CA LYS A 118 2.41 -5.47 5.96
C LYS A 118 1.71 -4.42 5.11
N TYR A 119 0.68 -4.85 4.36
CA TYR A 119 -0.08 -4.03 3.43
C TYR A 119 -1.56 -4.03 3.79
N TYR A 120 -2.28 -2.97 3.44
CA TYR A 120 -3.69 -2.78 3.79
C TYR A 120 -4.60 -3.62 2.89
N SER A 121 -5.31 -4.57 3.48
CA SER A 121 -6.31 -5.35 2.76
C SER A 121 -7.66 -4.62 2.72
N VAL A 122 -8.11 -4.30 1.51
CA VAL A 122 -9.48 -3.81 1.26
C VAL A 122 -10.57 -4.85 1.53
N VAL A 123 -10.22 -6.12 1.72
CA VAL A 123 -11.18 -7.20 1.96
C VAL A 123 -11.47 -7.35 3.46
N THR A 124 -10.43 -7.26 4.30
CA THR A 124 -10.54 -7.42 5.75
C THR A 124 -10.46 -6.10 6.53
N ASN A 125 -10.16 -4.98 5.86
CA ASN A 125 -9.85 -3.67 6.44
C ASN A 125 -8.69 -3.72 7.47
N THR A 126 -7.73 -4.63 7.28
CA THR A 126 -6.59 -4.84 8.20
C THR A 126 -5.25 -4.98 7.46
N CYS A 127 -4.16 -4.72 8.18
CA CYS A 127 -2.79 -4.86 7.68
C CYS A 127 -2.32 -6.32 7.72
N SER A 128 -2.02 -6.92 6.57
CA SER A 128 -1.58 -8.32 6.45
C SER A 128 -0.32 -8.48 5.59
N LEU A 129 0.40 -9.61 5.74
CA LEU A 129 1.53 -9.95 4.87
C LEU A 129 1.07 -10.48 3.50
N GLU A 130 -0.06 -11.20 3.47
CA GLU A 130 -0.54 -11.92 2.29
C GLU A 130 -1.15 -11.00 1.22
N GLU A 131 -1.62 -9.80 1.58
CA GLU A 131 -2.19 -8.86 0.60
C GLU A 131 -1.18 -8.52 -0.53
N TYR A 132 0.11 -8.45 -0.23
CA TYR A 132 1.19 -8.27 -1.21
C TYR A 132 1.15 -9.28 -2.36
N LYS A 133 0.81 -10.55 -2.06
CA LYS A 133 0.79 -11.64 -3.05
C LYS A 133 -0.53 -11.67 -3.83
N LEU A 134 -1.58 -11.08 -3.27
CA LEU A 134 -2.96 -11.25 -3.73
C LEU A 134 -3.49 -10.04 -4.50
N GLN A 135 -2.92 -8.85 -4.29
CA GLN A 135 -3.34 -7.61 -4.92
C GLN A 135 -2.47 -7.30 -6.16
N PRO A 136 -3.00 -7.32 -7.41
CA PRO A 136 -2.21 -7.07 -8.62
C PRO A 136 -1.60 -5.66 -8.68
N SER A 137 -2.20 -4.71 -7.95
CA SER A 137 -1.73 -3.34 -7.76
C SER A 137 -0.81 -3.17 -6.54
N CYS A 138 -0.11 -4.24 -6.12
CA CYS A 138 0.96 -4.15 -5.13
C CYS A 138 2.16 -4.98 -5.63
N PRO A 139 3.37 -4.40 -5.72
CA PRO A 139 3.78 -3.06 -5.32
C PRO A 139 3.44 -1.95 -6.36
N ARG A 140 2.71 -2.25 -7.44
CA ARG A 140 2.51 -1.29 -8.54
C ARG A 140 1.37 -0.30 -8.29
N PRO A 141 1.64 1.03 -8.23
CA PRO A 141 0.60 2.04 -8.04
C PRO A 141 -0.47 2.00 -9.14
N PHE A 142 -1.69 2.46 -8.83
CA PHE A 142 -2.71 2.68 -9.84
C PHE A 142 -2.26 3.73 -10.85
N VAL A 143 -2.34 3.37 -12.13
CA VAL A 143 -2.08 4.27 -13.25
C VAL A 143 -3.42 4.63 -13.88
N CYS A 144 -3.71 5.93 -13.93
CA CYS A 144 -4.80 6.47 -14.73
C CYS A 144 -4.29 6.79 -16.14
N GLU A 145 -4.99 6.31 -17.16
CA GLU A 145 -4.65 6.46 -18.57
C GLU A 145 -5.32 7.71 -19.18
N TYR A 146 -6.58 7.98 -18.82
CA TYR A 146 -7.34 9.13 -19.34
C TYR A 146 -8.32 9.73 -18.31
N PRO A 147 -8.71 11.02 -18.44
CA PRO A 147 -9.74 11.62 -17.60
C PRO A 147 -11.08 10.89 -17.76
N GLY A 148 -11.76 10.61 -16.65
CA GLY A 148 -13.04 9.89 -16.64
C GLY A 148 -12.94 8.37 -16.71
N GLN A 149 -11.74 7.78 -16.83
CA GLN A 149 -11.55 6.33 -16.65
C GLN A 149 -12.14 5.90 -15.30
N ILE A 150 -13.05 4.93 -15.35
CA ILE A 150 -13.77 4.41 -14.19
C ILE A 150 -13.49 2.92 -14.03
N GLY A 151 -13.36 2.44 -12.78
CA GLY A 151 -13.03 1.05 -12.53
C GLY A 151 -13.39 0.56 -11.14
N VAL A 152 -13.69 -0.73 -11.05
CA VAL A 152 -13.87 -1.44 -9.78
C VAL A 152 -12.51 -1.58 -9.09
N TRP A 153 -12.46 -1.43 -7.76
CA TRP A 153 -11.23 -1.68 -7.02
C TRP A 153 -10.93 -3.20 -6.97
N PRO A 154 -9.70 -3.66 -7.25
CA PRO A 154 -9.31 -5.05 -7.18
C PRO A 154 -9.66 -5.69 -5.83
N ARG A 155 -10.26 -6.88 -5.89
CA ARG A 155 -10.70 -7.68 -4.73
C ARG A 155 -11.83 -7.09 -3.88
N ASN A 156 -12.19 -5.82 -3.99
CA ASN A 156 -13.35 -5.25 -3.29
C ASN A 156 -14.26 -4.45 -4.22
N ARG A 157 -15.38 -5.08 -4.64
CA ARG A 157 -16.38 -4.47 -5.52
C ARG A 157 -17.20 -3.34 -4.88
N ASN A 158 -17.18 -3.16 -3.55
CA ASN A 158 -17.83 -2.02 -2.89
C ASN A 158 -17.02 -0.72 -3.06
N ILE A 159 -15.75 -0.80 -3.47
CA ILE A 159 -14.88 0.34 -3.74
C ILE A 159 -14.70 0.47 -5.26
N TYR A 160 -14.71 1.70 -5.77
CA TYR A 160 -14.45 2.03 -7.16
C TYR A 160 -13.64 3.32 -7.27
N TYR A 161 -13.11 3.62 -8.45
CA TYR A 161 -12.37 4.86 -8.69
C TYR A 161 -12.82 5.55 -9.99
N ILE A 162 -12.64 6.87 -10.04
CA ILE A 162 -12.76 7.69 -11.24
C ILE A 162 -11.49 8.53 -11.38
N CYS A 163 -10.79 8.40 -12.50
CA CYS A 163 -9.60 9.18 -12.81
C CYS A 163 -9.97 10.63 -13.13
N ALA A 164 -9.42 11.57 -12.36
CA ALA A 164 -9.61 13.01 -12.54
C ALA A 164 -8.26 13.70 -12.80
N LEU A 165 -8.30 14.90 -13.37
CA LEU A 165 -7.13 15.78 -13.40
C LEU A 165 -6.98 16.47 -12.04
N TYR A 166 -5.77 16.47 -11.48
CA TYR A 166 -5.52 17.16 -10.22
C TYR A 166 -5.53 18.69 -10.42
N PRO A 167 -6.11 19.49 -9.51
CA PRO A 167 -6.28 20.93 -9.69
C PRO A 167 -5.00 21.78 -9.51
N ASP A 168 -3.80 21.22 -9.71
CA ASP A 168 -2.54 21.97 -9.72
C ASP A 168 -2.20 22.40 -11.15
N SER A 169 -2.22 23.71 -11.39
CA SER A 169 -2.02 24.31 -12.72
C SER A 169 -0.60 24.12 -13.29
N ARG A 170 0.36 23.63 -12.50
CA ARG A 170 1.76 23.45 -12.96
C ARG A 170 2.05 22.13 -13.67
N SER A 171 1.19 21.12 -13.55
CA SER A 171 1.29 19.90 -14.37
C SER A 171 -0.02 19.10 -14.30
N PRO A 172 -0.72 18.87 -15.43
CA PRO A 172 -1.91 18.02 -15.45
C PRO A 172 -1.52 16.55 -15.29
N TYR A 173 -1.55 16.04 -14.06
CA TYR A 173 -1.47 14.61 -13.78
C TYR A 173 -2.85 14.04 -13.44
N LEU A 174 -3.08 12.81 -13.91
CA LEU A 174 -4.29 12.06 -13.58
C LEU A 174 -4.13 11.39 -12.21
N TYR A 175 -5.20 11.42 -11.42
CA TYR A 175 -5.27 10.73 -10.14
C TYR A 175 -6.62 10.02 -9.96
N PRO A 176 -6.64 8.80 -9.40
CA PRO A 176 -7.89 8.11 -9.12
C PRO A 176 -8.53 8.71 -7.86
N LYS A 177 -9.67 9.40 -8.04
CA LYS A 177 -10.58 9.68 -6.93
C LYS A 177 -11.23 8.36 -6.53
N VAL A 178 -11.07 7.95 -5.28
CA VAL A 178 -11.59 6.67 -4.78
C VAL A 178 -12.93 6.90 -4.07
N PHE A 179 -13.91 6.09 -4.42
CA PHE A 179 -15.28 6.15 -3.93
C PHE A 179 -15.67 4.81 -3.31
N ARG A 180 -16.73 4.84 -2.51
CA ARG A 180 -17.35 3.66 -1.93
C ARG A 180 -18.84 3.69 -2.22
N CYS A 181 -19.41 2.55 -2.57
CA CYS A 181 -20.86 2.37 -2.57
C CYS A 181 -21.40 2.37 -1.12
N LEU A 182 -22.71 2.54 -0.95
CA LEU A 182 -23.35 2.35 0.36
C LEU A 182 -23.13 0.92 0.89
N GLU A 183 -23.47 0.70 2.16
CA GLU A 183 -23.37 -0.61 2.79
C GLU A 183 -24.13 -1.68 1.98
N ASP A 184 -23.59 -2.89 1.97
CA ASP A 184 -23.99 -4.04 1.15
C ASP A 184 -24.05 -3.87 -0.38
N MET A 185 -23.94 -2.66 -0.94
CA MET A 185 -23.87 -2.43 -2.38
C MET A 185 -22.50 -2.79 -2.99
N GLN A 186 -22.49 -3.06 -4.30
CA GLN A 186 -21.29 -3.27 -5.12
C GLN A 186 -21.35 -2.46 -6.42
N PHE A 187 -20.21 -1.94 -6.86
CA PHE A 187 -20.06 -1.29 -8.16
C PHE A 187 -20.01 -2.34 -9.28
N ASN A 188 -20.92 -2.23 -10.25
CA ASN A 188 -21.03 -3.18 -11.37
C ASN A 188 -20.18 -2.80 -12.60
N GLY A 189 -19.48 -1.67 -12.56
CA GLY A 189 -18.77 -1.07 -13.70
C GLY A 189 -19.37 0.27 -14.15
N THR A 190 -20.64 0.52 -13.84
CA THR A 190 -21.34 1.76 -14.19
C THR A 190 -21.95 2.46 -12.98
N GLN A 191 -22.52 1.70 -12.04
CA GLN A 191 -23.19 2.21 -10.84
C GLN A 191 -23.07 1.25 -9.66
N CYS A 192 -23.36 1.76 -8.46
CA CYS A 192 -23.57 0.94 -7.28
C CYS A 192 -24.94 0.26 -7.38
N VAL A 193 -24.95 -1.06 -7.24
CA VAL A 193 -26.16 -1.91 -7.21
C VAL A 193 -26.13 -2.76 -5.94
N ASP A 194 -27.30 -3.20 -5.47
CA ASP A 194 -27.36 -4.17 -4.39
C ASP A 194 -26.65 -5.47 -4.77
N ARG A 195 -26.10 -6.17 -3.78
CA ARG A 195 -25.58 -7.52 -4.00
C ARG A 195 -26.71 -8.39 -4.55
N PRO A 196 -26.50 -9.11 -5.68
CA PRO A 196 -27.49 -10.05 -6.15
C PRO A 196 -27.69 -11.11 -5.06
N HIS A 197 -28.85 -11.06 -4.40
CA HIS A 197 -29.21 -12.07 -3.43
C HIS A 197 -29.18 -13.42 -4.14
N ARG A 198 -28.25 -14.31 -3.76
CA ARG A 198 -28.41 -15.73 -4.07
C ARG A 198 -29.78 -16.13 -3.53
N ASN A 199 -30.66 -16.57 -4.43
CA ASN A 199 -32.04 -16.91 -4.15
C ASN A 199 -32.18 -17.59 -2.78
N ARG A 200 -33.02 -17.00 -1.90
CA ARG A 200 -33.72 -17.80 -0.89
C ARG A 200 -34.72 -18.70 -1.63
N GLY A 201 -34.21 -19.77 -2.23
CA GLY A 201 -35.01 -20.77 -2.90
C GLY A 201 -35.66 -21.69 -1.87
N LEU A 202 -36.95 -21.99 -2.10
CA LEU A 202 -37.84 -22.89 -1.34
C LEU A 202 -38.25 -22.45 0.08
N GLY A 203 -39.59 -22.38 0.29
CA GLY A 203 -40.11 -22.87 1.58
C GLY A 203 -41.31 -22.20 2.27
N SER A 204 -42.27 -21.56 1.60
CA SER A 204 -43.62 -21.35 2.18
C SER A 204 -44.70 -21.08 1.14
N LEU A 205 -45.41 -22.14 0.73
CA LEU A 205 -46.82 -22.05 0.35
C LEU A 205 -47.66 -22.10 1.65
N LEU A 206 -48.91 -21.61 1.60
CA LEU A 206 -49.79 -21.33 2.75
C LEU A 206 -49.27 -20.11 3.57
N ASP A 207 -50.07 -19.17 4.07
CA ASP A 207 -51.52 -18.90 3.98
C ASP A 207 -51.75 -17.44 4.49
N VAL A 208 -52.89 -16.74 4.36
CA VAL A 208 -54.28 -16.96 3.91
C VAL A 208 -54.70 -15.74 3.04
N ALA A 209 -55.75 -15.85 2.20
CA ALA A 209 -56.47 -14.70 1.63
C ALA A 209 -57.67 -14.27 2.52
N VAL A 210 -57.70 -12.99 2.94
CA VAL A 210 -58.89 -12.22 3.37
C VAL A 210 -58.71 -10.78 2.91
#